data_AF-A0A964FIG2-F1
#
_entry.id   AF-A0A964FIG2-F1
#
_cell.length_a   1.000
_cell.length_b   1.000
_cell.length_c   1.000
_cell.angle_alpha   90.00
_cell.angle_beta   90.00
_cell.angle_gamma   90.00
#
_symmetry.space_group_name_H-M   'P 1'
#
loop_
_entity.id
_entity.type
_entity.pdbx_description
1 polymer ?
#
loop_
_entity_poly.entity_id
_entity_poly.type
_entity_poly.pdbx_seq_one_letter_code
_entity_poly.pdbx_strand_id
1 'polypeptide(L)'
;MGSIEIYSFKNLMRSKSSTSISQAAKISDKERNRVLKFCPQCRAEDEQKYGEAYWHRQHQIPGMLVCLKHKLPLLNSTILLENKQIHYYGASQVNLDEVNQANYSKEFESKALSIAQETNWLSHNYIEFWGMTWLRNKYKSLLLEKGFITKYSPTKFKYHSEIFTQAFVKFYGKEFLLAIQPQVWEKLNIYLEYSLFSCDIAQTIDRITHILLIKFLCGSSRNIFG
;
A
#
# COMPACT_ATOMS: atom_id res chain seq x y z
N MET A 1 -10.29 -18.27 15.24
CA MET A 1 -9.59 -17.09 15.82
C MET A 1 -9.66 -15.84 14.94
N GLY A 2 -9.89 -15.93 13.62
CA GLY A 2 -10.04 -14.75 12.74
C GLY A 2 -11.32 -13.93 12.91
N SER A 3 -12.27 -14.41 13.72
CA SER A 3 -13.51 -13.69 14.02
C SER A 3 -13.30 -12.47 14.92
N ILE A 4 -12.28 -12.43 15.77
CA ILE A 4 -12.19 -11.43 16.85
C ILE A 4 -11.88 -10.03 16.32
N GLU A 5 -10.97 -9.86 15.35
CA GLU A 5 -10.59 -8.53 14.85
C GLU A 5 -11.70 -7.89 14.00
N ILE A 6 -12.32 -8.64 13.10
CA ILE A 6 -13.44 -8.15 12.27
C ILE A 6 -14.69 -7.91 13.13
N TYR A 7 -14.97 -8.81 14.08
CA TYR A 7 -16.07 -8.66 15.03
C TYR A 7 -15.82 -7.48 15.99
N SER A 8 -14.58 -7.31 16.46
CA SER A 8 -14.16 -6.17 17.27
C SER A 8 -14.35 -4.86 16.53
N PHE A 9 -13.95 -4.76 15.26
CA PHE A 9 -14.15 -3.56 14.45
C PHE A 9 -15.63 -3.28 14.19
N LYS A 10 -16.43 -4.29 13.82
CA LYS A 10 -17.89 -4.14 13.66
C LYS A 10 -18.58 -3.70 14.95
N ASN A 11 -18.15 -4.22 16.11
CA ASN A 11 -18.68 -3.83 17.41
C ASN A 11 -18.21 -2.43 17.83
N LEU A 12 -16.99 -2.06 17.47
CA LEU A 12 -16.48 -0.71 17.68
C LEU A 12 -17.30 0.32 16.89
N MET A 13 -17.65 -0.01 15.64
CA MET A 13 -18.53 0.82 14.79
C MET A 13 -19.98 0.88 15.28
N ARG A 14 -20.44 -0.16 16.02
CA ARG A 14 -21.79 -0.22 16.61
C ARG A 14 -21.90 0.41 18.00
N SER A 15 -20.79 0.45 18.74
CA SER A 15 -20.72 1.09 20.05
C SER A 15 -20.44 2.59 19.88
N LYS A 16 -20.95 3.42 20.81
CA LYS A 16 -20.61 4.86 20.87
C LYS A 16 -19.19 5.08 21.39
N SER A 17 -18.20 4.38 20.84
CA SER A 17 -16.80 4.56 21.22
C SER A 17 -16.27 5.87 20.63
N SER A 18 -15.44 6.60 21.37
CA SER A 18 -14.76 7.82 20.91
C SER A 18 -13.55 7.53 20.00
N THR A 19 -13.23 6.26 19.78
CA THR A 19 -12.10 5.84 18.95
C THR A 19 -12.39 6.11 17.48
N SER A 20 -11.51 6.83 16.79
CA SER A 20 -11.71 7.12 15.37
C SER A 20 -11.61 5.84 14.53
N ILE A 21 -12.31 5.82 13.37
CA ILE A 21 -12.20 4.74 12.39
C ILE A 21 -10.74 4.50 11.97
N SER A 22 -9.95 5.58 11.85
CA SER A 22 -8.53 5.48 11.50
C SER A 22 -7.71 4.76 12.57
N GLN A 23 -7.95 5.06 13.86
CA GLN A 23 -7.29 4.38 14.98
C GLN A 23 -7.72 2.92 15.06
N ALA A 24 -9.01 2.66 14.93
CA ALA A 24 -9.58 1.31 14.92
C ALA A 24 -9.01 0.45 13.78
N ALA A 25 -8.84 1.04 12.60
CA ALA A 25 -8.30 0.38 11.42
C ALA A 25 -6.76 0.43 11.37
N LYS A 26 -6.11 0.94 12.44
CA LYS A 26 -4.66 1.09 12.60
C LYS A 26 -4.00 1.77 11.38
N ILE A 27 -4.67 2.77 10.81
CA ILE A 27 -4.17 3.52 9.65
C ILE A 27 -3.01 4.40 10.10
N SER A 28 -1.91 4.37 9.33
CA SER A 28 -0.77 5.24 9.59
C SER A 28 -1.11 6.71 9.32
N ASP A 29 -0.83 7.58 10.29
CA ASP A 29 -0.88 9.06 10.17
C ASP A 29 0.45 9.64 9.63
N LYS A 30 1.36 8.79 9.14
CA LYS A 30 2.72 9.20 8.75
C LYS A 30 2.78 10.05 7.48
N GLU A 31 1.70 10.13 6.73
CA GLU A 31 1.66 10.94 5.50
C GLU A 31 1.11 12.33 5.84
N ARG A 32 1.85 13.07 6.67
CA ARG A 32 1.70 14.53 6.82
C ARG A 32 2.38 15.13 5.59
N ASN A 33 1.66 15.94 4.81
CA ASN A 33 2.07 16.49 3.50
C ASN A 33 1.83 15.57 2.30
N ARG A 34 0.58 15.13 2.11
CA ARG A 34 0.17 14.47 0.86
C ARG A 34 -0.16 15.51 -0.20
N VAL A 35 0.36 15.32 -1.39
CA VAL A 35 -0.12 15.99 -2.61
C VAL A 35 -1.22 15.15 -3.26
N LEU A 36 -2.23 15.79 -3.84
CA LEU A 36 -3.26 15.08 -4.59
C LEU A 36 -2.70 14.61 -5.93
N LYS A 37 -2.99 13.36 -6.30
CA LYS A 37 -2.53 12.76 -7.55
C LYS A 37 -3.60 12.75 -8.62
N PHE A 38 -3.24 12.92 -9.89
CA PHE A 38 -4.18 12.82 -11.00
C PHE A 38 -3.55 12.18 -12.24
N CYS A 39 -4.41 11.75 -13.16
CA CYS A 39 -4.02 11.32 -14.49
C CYS A 39 -4.50 12.39 -15.49
N PRO A 40 -3.63 12.88 -16.41
CA PRO A 40 -4.02 13.91 -17.36
C PRO A 40 -5.11 13.43 -18.33
N GLN A 41 -5.11 12.14 -18.69
CA GLN A 41 -6.14 11.57 -19.54
C GLN A 41 -7.49 11.42 -18.82
N CYS A 42 -7.52 10.94 -17.57
CA CYS A 42 -8.76 10.95 -16.77
C CYS A 42 -9.33 12.36 -16.67
N ARG A 43 -8.47 13.37 -16.41
CA ARG A 43 -8.90 14.77 -16.30
C ARG A 43 -9.59 15.24 -17.57
N ALA A 44 -8.97 15.04 -18.74
CA ALA A 44 -9.53 15.45 -20.02
C ALA A 44 -10.86 14.74 -20.34
N GLU A 45 -10.95 13.44 -20.02
CA GLU A 45 -12.18 12.66 -20.19
C GLU A 45 -13.30 13.16 -19.26
N ASP A 46 -12.98 13.51 -18.01
CA ASP A 46 -13.95 14.03 -17.05
C ASP A 46 -14.45 15.42 -17.47
N GLU A 47 -13.55 16.33 -17.88
CA GLU A 47 -13.91 17.65 -18.42
C GLU A 47 -14.82 17.53 -19.64
N GLN A 48 -14.52 16.61 -20.56
CA GLN A 48 -15.35 16.37 -21.74
C GLN A 48 -16.72 15.79 -21.39
N LYS A 49 -16.78 14.88 -20.41
CA LYS A 49 -18.00 14.12 -20.10
C LYS A 49 -18.92 14.82 -19.11
N TYR A 50 -18.34 15.51 -18.13
CA TYR A 50 -19.06 16.08 -16.98
C TYR A 50 -18.95 17.60 -16.90
N GLY A 51 -18.12 18.23 -17.74
CA GLY A 51 -17.89 19.68 -17.73
C GLY A 51 -16.82 20.13 -16.72
N GLU A 52 -16.42 19.26 -15.80
CA GLU A 52 -15.34 19.49 -14.86
C GLU A 52 -14.64 18.19 -14.45
N ALA A 53 -13.35 18.27 -14.16
CA ALA A 53 -12.60 17.16 -13.59
C ALA A 53 -12.85 17.01 -12.09
N TYR A 54 -12.67 15.80 -11.58
CA TYR A 54 -12.71 15.50 -10.15
C TYR A 54 -11.54 14.62 -9.71
N TRP A 55 -11.29 14.59 -8.40
CA TRP A 55 -10.23 13.74 -7.83
C TRP A 55 -10.68 12.28 -7.77
N HIS A 56 -10.07 11.43 -8.59
CA HIS A 56 -10.31 9.98 -8.52
C HIS A 56 -9.70 9.38 -7.25
N ARG A 57 -10.54 8.74 -6.42
CA ARG A 57 -10.10 8.04 -5.19
C ARG A 57 -8.99 7.02 -5.45
N GLN A 58 -9.06 6.32 -6.59
CA GLN A 58 -8.07 5.33 -6.99
C GLN A 58 -6.67 5.90 -7.13
N HIS A 59 -6.53 7.16 -7.57
CA HIS A 59 -5.23 7.82 -7.67
C HIS A 59 -4.64 8.15 -6.30
N GLN A 60 -5.48 8.30 -5.26
CA GLN A 60 -5.06 8.70 -3.92
C GLN A 60 -4.64 7.53 -3.02
N ILE A 61 -4.81 6.29 -3.47
CA ILE A 61 -4.42 5.14 -2.66
C ILE A 61 -2.90 5.15 -2.45
N PRO A 62 -2.39 4.95 -1.22
CA PRO A 62 -0.95 4.89 -0.96
C PRO A 62 -0.25 3.87 -1.85
N GLY A 63 0.90 4.23 -2.41
CA GLY A 63 1.66 3.39 -3.33
C GLY A 63 1.15 3.33 -4.77
N MET A 64 0.04 4.01 -5.11
CA MET A 64 -0.36 4.16 -6.50
C MET A 64 0.54 5.15 -7.21
N LEU A 65 1.36 4.66 -8.15
CA LEU A 65 2.26 5.47 -8.97
C LEU A 65 1.75 5.64 -10.41
N VAL A 66 0.81 4.81 -10.85
CA VAL A 66 0.27 4.80 -12.22
C VAL A 66 -1.25 4.75 -12.20
N CYS A 67 -1.89 5.33 -13.20
CA CYS A 67 -3.31 5.20 -13.45
C CYS A 67 -3.60 3.81 -14.01
N LEU A 68 -4.59 3.09 -13.46
CA LEU A 68 -4.97 1.77 -13.98
C LEU A 68 -5.72 1.83 -15.31
N LYS A 69 -6.47 2.91 -15.55
CA LYS A 69 -7.24 3.08 -16.78
C LYS A 69 -6.31 3.37 -17.96
N HIS A 70 -5.43 4.36 -17.80
CA HIS A 70 -4.58 4.86 -18.88
C HIS A 70 -3.16 4.30 -18.88
N LYS A 71 -2.74 3.61 -17.81
CA LYS A 71 -1.39 3.04 -17.63
C LYS A 71 -0.28 4.08 -17.69
N LEU A 72 -0.60 5.33 -17.37
CA LEU A 72 0.34 6.45 -17.31
C LEU A 72 0.76 6.73 -15.88
N PRO A 73 1.99 7.24 -15.64
CA PRO A 73 2.40 7.77 -14.34
C PRO A 73 1.39 8.81 -13.83
N LEU A 74 1.07 8.72 -12.55
CA LEU A 74 0.27 9.73 -11.87
C LEU A 74 1.12 10.97 -11.61
N LEU A 75 0.49 12.12 -11.78
CA LEU A 75 1.11 13.42 -11.57
C LEU A 75 0.68 13.97 -10.23
N ASN A 76 1.59 14.63 -9.54
CA ASN A 76 1.28 15.36 -8.31
C ASN A 76 0.69 16.73 -8.65
N SER A 77 -0.32 17.14 -7.91
CA SER A 77 -0.82 18.50 -7.94
C SER A 77 0.02 19.42 -7.05
N THR A 78 -0.17 20.72 -7.20
CA THR A 78 0.40 21.75 -6.32
C THR A 78 -0.35 21.86 -4.98
N ILE A 79 -1.45 21.12 -4.80
CA ILE A 79 -2.23 21.13 -3.55
C ILE A 79 -1.53 20.27 -2.52
N LEU A 80 -1.03 20.90 -1.47
CA LEU A 80 -0.56 20.25 -0.27
C LEU A 80 -1.73 20.09 0.70
N LEU A 81 -2.01 18.85 1.09
CA LEU A 81 -2.97 18.56 2.15
C LEU A 81 -2.27 18.78 3.51
N GLU A 82 -2.33 20.03 3.99
CA GLU A 82 -1.93 20.39 5.35
C GLU A 82 -3.01 19.99 6.36
N ASN A 83 -2.61 19.81 7.62
CA ASN A 83 -3.46 19.20 8.65
C ASN A 83 -4.67 20.07 9.07
N LYS A 84 -5.82 19.37 9.27
CA LYS A 84 -7.01 19.69 10.09
C LYS A 84 -8.05 20.70 9.60
N GLN A 85 -7.84 21.42 8.50
CA GLN A 85 -8.91 22.27 7.95
C GLN A 85 -9.62 21.59 6.78
N ILE A 86 -10.95 21.62 6.77
CA ILE A 86 -11.76 21.09 5.67
C ILE A 86 -11.70 22.14 4.56
N HIS A 87 -10.79 21.94 3.60
CA HIS A 87 -10.72 22.75 2.40
C HIS A 87 -11.28 21.98 1.20
N TYR A 88 -12.09 22.66 0.39
CA TYR A 88 -12.52 22.15 -0.90
C TYR A 88 -11.53 22.63 -1.96
N TYR A 89 -10.93 21.68 -2.68
CA TYR A 89 -10.09 21.97 -3.84
C TYR A 89 -10.67 21.27 -5.06
N GLY A 90 -11.24 22.03 -5.99
CA GLY A 90 -11.69 21.48 -7.27
C GLY A 90 -10.50 21.01 -8.11
N ALA A 91 -10.64 19.90 -8.84
CA ALA A 91 -9.57 19.45 -9.74
C ALA A 91 -9.37 20.39 -10.94
N SER A 92 -10.34 21.26 -11.20
CA SER A 92 -10.32 22.34 -12.20
C SER A 92 -9.50 23.57 -11.77
N GLN A 93 -9.38 23.85 -10.48
CA GLN A 93 -8.75 25.07 -9.94
C GLN A 93 -7.21 25.00 -9.88
N VAL A 94 -6.62 23.88 -10.29
CA VAL A 94 -5.17 23.67 -10.19
C VAL A 94 -4.53 24.04 -11.53
N ASN A 95 -3.90 25.22 -11.58
CA ASN A 95 -2.89 25.56 -12.58
C ASN A 95 -1.69 24.64 -12.34
N LEU A 96 -1.53 23.65 -13.21
CA LEU A 96 -0.49 22.63 -13.18
C LEU A 96 0.80 23.13 -13.85
N ASP A 97 1.24 24.32 -13.48
CA ASP A 97 2.50 24.85 -13.98
C ASP A 97 3.62 24.10 -13.24
N GLU A 98 4.38 23.32 -14.00
CA GLU A 98 5.41 22.35 -13.58
C GLU A 98 4.90 20.94 -13.22
N VAL A 99 4.25 20.31 -14.20
CA VAL A 99 4.12 18.84 -14.26
C VAL A 99 5.51 18.21 -14.46
N ASN A 100 6.17 17.81 -13.37
CA ASN A 100 7.24 16.83 -13.48
C ASN A 100 6.63 15.45 -13.75
N GLN A 101 6.50 15.12 -15.04
CA GLN A 101 6.23 13.76 -15.45
C GLN A 101 7.39 12.89 -14.99
N ALA A 102 7.14 11.99 -14.05
CA ALA A 102 8.13 11.01 -13.69
C ALA A 102 8.41 10.13 -14.93
N ASN A 103 9.60 10.26 -15.50
CA ASN A 103 10.02 9.48 -16.66
C ASN A 103 10.52 8.12 -16.17
N TYR A 104 9.58 7.22 -15.90
CA TYR A 104 9.87 5.87 -15.44
C TYR A 104 10.28 4.96 -16.61
N SER A 105 11.20 4.03 -16.35
CA SER A 105 11.52 3.00 -17.32
C SER A 105 10.29 2.10 -17.57
N LYS A 106 10.22 1.45 -18.74
CA LYS A 106 9.13 0.49 -19.05
C LYS A 106 9.03 -0.64 -18.01
N GLU A 107 10.16 -1.06 -17.44
CA GLU A 107 10.17 -2.07 -16.37
C GLU A 107 9.54 -1.52 -15.08
N PHE A 108 9.87 -0.28 -14.70
CA PHE A 108 9.28 0.38 -13.55
C PHE A 108 7.77 0.55 -13.74
N GLU A 109 7.32 1.03 -14.89
CA GLU A 109 5.90 1.21 -15.20
C GLU A 109 5.15 -0.12 -15.13
N SER A 110 5.74 -1.20 -15.65
CA SER A 110 5.18 -2.55 -15.57
C SER A 110 5.02 -3.03 -14.12
N LYS A 111 6.04 -2.83 -13.27
CA LYS A 111 5.98 -3.13 -11.83
C LYS A 111 4.91 -2.29 -11.13
N ALA A 112 4.88 -0.99 -11.39
CA ALA A 112 3.91 -0.07 -10.81
C ALA A 112 2.48 -0.46 -11.19
N LEU A 113 2.26 -0.82 -12.46
CA LEU A 113 0.98 -1.31 -12.96
C LEU A 113 0.58 -2.61 -12.26
N SER A 114 1.53 -3.52 -12.06
CA SER A 114 1.26 -4.78 -11.34
C SER A 114 0.82 -4.54 -9.90
N ILE A 115 1.48 -3.62 -9.17
CA ILE A 115 1.08 -3.24 -7.80
C ILE A 115 -0.29 -2.53 -7.78
N ALA A 116 -0.54 -1.67 -8.76
CA ALA A 116 -1.82 -0.99 -8.89
C ALA A 116 -2.97 -1.99 -9.12
N GLN A 117 -2.73 -3.04 -9.91
CA GLN A 117 -3.69 -4.12 -10.15
C GLN A 117 -4.00 -4.92 -8.88
N GLU A 118 -2.98 -5.25 -8.07
CA GLU A 118 -3.17 -5.90 -6.77
C GLU A 118 -4.03 -5.04 -5.84
N THR A 119 -3.69 -3.75 -5.73
CA THR A 119 -4.43 -2.78 -4.91
C THR A 119 -5.90 -2.67 -5.35
N ASN A 120 -6.15 -2.64 -6.66
CA ASN A 120 -7.51 -2.57 -7.20
C ASN A 120 -8.29 -3.85 -6.94
N TRP A 121 -7.66 -5.02 -7.11
CA TRP A 121 -8.29 -6.30 -6.82
C TRP A 121 -8.67 -6.37 -5.34
N LEU A 122 -7.76 -6.03 -4.43
CA LEU A 122 -8.03 -6.01 -2.98
C LEU A 122 -9.17 -5.04 -2.59
N SER A 123 -9.32 -3.94 -3.32
CA SER A 123 -10.34 -2.92 -3.04
C SER A 123 -11.75 -3.29 -3.56
N HIS A 124 -11.85 -4.21 -4.53
CA HIS A 124 -13.11 -4.57 -5.20
C HIS A 124 -13.59 -5.99 -4.93
N ASN A 125 -12.79 -6.81 -4.24
CA ASN A 125 -13.13 -8.20 -3.98
C ASN A 125 -13.36 -8.42 -2.49
N TYR A 126 -14.30 -9.32 -2.17
CA TYR A 126 -14.42 -9.84 -0.83
C TYR A 126 -13.18 -10.68 -0.50
N ILE A 127 -12.59 -10.41 0.65
CA ILE A 127 -11.40 -11.11 1.13
C ILE A 127 -11.76 -11.83 2.42
N GLU A 128 -11.52 -13.13 2.46
CA GLU A 128 -11.61 -13.88 3.70
C GLU A 128 -10.35 -13.64 4.54
N PHE A 129 -10.38 -12.59 5.37
CA PHE A 129 -9.26 -12.21 6.23
C PHE A 129 -9.42 -12.78 7.64
N TRP A 130 -8.52 -13.66 8.03
CA TRP A 130 -8.55 -14.34 9.34
C TRP A 130 -7.67 -13.65 10.41
N GLY A 131 -7.36 -12.38 10.21
CA GLY A 131 -6.61 -11.56 11.16
C GLY A 131 -5.10 -11.56 10.95
N MET A 132 -4.41 -10.64 11.62
CA MET A 132 -2.96 -10.43 11.40
C MET A 132 -2.09 -11.59 11.86
N THR A 133 -2.48 -12.30 12.92
CA THR A 133 -1.75 -13.51 13.35
C THR A 133 -1.80 -14.61 12.28
N TRP A 134 -2.93 -14.75 11.60
CA TRP A 134 -3.05 -15.70 10.50
C TRP A 134 -2.15 -15.30 9.33
N LEU A 135 -2.13 -14.01 8.96
CA LEU A 135 -1.27 -13.50 7.89
C LEU A 135 0.22 -13.70 8.21
N ARG A 136 0.64 -13.44 9.45
CA ARG A 136 2.00 -13.73 9.93
C ARG A 136 2.37 -15.20 9.76
N ASN A 137 1.45 -16.12 10.07
CA ASN A 137 1.71 -17.56 9.92
C ASN A 137 1.82 -17.96 8.44
N LYS A 138 1.04 -17.33 7.56
CA LYS A 138 1.21 -17.45 6.10
C LYS A 138 2.59 -16.96 5.66
N TYR A 139 3.03 -15.79 6.11
CA TYR A 139 4.39 -15.30 5.83
C TYR A 139 5.48 -16.27 6.29
N LYS A 140 5.40 -16.79 7.52
CA LYS A 140 6.35 -17.78 8.03
C LYS A 140 6.45 -19.02 7.14
N SER A 141 5.31 -19.50 6.64
CA SER A 141 5.25 -20.66 5.75
C SER A 141 5.93 -20.37 4.40
N LEU A 142 5.62 -19.24 3.79
CA LEU A 142 6.22 -18.81 2.51
C LEU A 142 7.73 -18.52 2.64
N LEU A 143 8.16 -17.93 3.76
CA LEU A 143 9.57 -17.67 4.04
C LEU A 143 10.36 -18.97 4.23
N LEU A 144 9.76 -19.99 4.85
CA LEU A 144 10.37 -21.31 4.99
C LEU A 144 10.52 -21.99 3.63
N GLU A 145 9.45 -21.99 2.82
CA GLU A 145 9.45 -22.56 1.46
C GLU A 145 10.53 -21.92 0.57
N LYS A 146 10.70 -20.59 0.67
CA LYS A 146 11.71 -19.84 -0.09
C LYS A 146 13.11 -19.84 0.52
N GLY A 147 13.33 -20.55 1.64
CA GLY A 147 14.64 -20.65 2.28
C GLY A 147 15.11 -19.40 3.03
N PHE A 148 14.23 -18.42 3.27
CA PHE A 148 14.54 -17.23 4.08
C PHE A 148 14.43 -17.49 5.58
N ILE A 149 13.87 -18.63 5.97
CA ILE A 149 13.85 -19.13 7.34
C ILE A 149 14.46 -20.53 7.39
N THR A 150 15.33 -20.76 8.37
CA THR A 150 15.72 -22.11 8.80
C THR A 150 15.00 -22.46 10.08
N LYS A 151 14.18 -23.51 10.04
CA LYS A 151 13.39 -23.97 11.19
C LYS A 151 14.18 -25.00 12.00
N TYR A 152 14.27 -24.80 13.31
CA TYR A 152 14.88 -25.75 14.24
C TYR A 152 13.83 -26.52 15.06
N SER A 153 12.70 -25.87 15.35
CA SER A 153 11.56 -26.46 16.06
C SER A 153 10.26 -25.77 15.65
N PRO A 154 9.07 -26.19 16.14
CA PRO A 154 7.81 -25.49 15.88
C PRO A 154 7.83 -23.99 16.27
N THR A 155 8.60 -23.62 17.31
CA THR A 155 8.64 -22.25 17.86
C THR A 155 9.96 -21.53 17.59
N LYS A 156 11.05 -22.26 17.32
CA LYS A 156 12.39 -21.69 17.13
C LYS A 156 12.82 -21.78 15.67
N PHE A 157 13.17 -20.63 15.11
CA PHE A 157 13.65 -20.50 13.74
C PHE A 157 14.68 -19.38 13.63
N LYS A 158 15.56 -19.45 12.62
CA LYS A 158 16.46 -18.36 12.23
C LYS A 158 15.91 -17.70 10.98
N TYR A 159 15.70 -16.39 11.04
CA TYR A 159 15.36 -15.55 9.89
C TYR A 159 16.63 -14.98 9.28
N HIS A 160 16.80 -15.15 7.97
CA HIS A 160 17.95 -14.65 7.23
C HIS A 160 17.66 -13.24 6.67
N SER A 161 17.60 -12.26 7.57
CA SER A 161 17.15 -10.89 7.29
C SER A 161 17.92 -10.20 6.16
N GLU A 162 19.24 -10.36 6.12
CA GLU A 162 20.09 -9.78 5.07
C GLU A 162 19.80 -10.39 3.69
N ILE A 163 19.74 -11.72 3.60
CA ILE A 163 19.45 -12.45 2.35
C ILE A 163 18.06 -12.08 1.84
N PHE A 164 17.06 -12.03 2.74
CA PHE A 164 15.71 -11.61 2.40
C PHE A 164 15.68 -10.18 1.86
N THR A 165 16.30 -9.24 2.56
CA THR A 165 16.32 -7.82 2.17
C THR A 165 17.02 -7.63 0.83
N GLN A 166 18.16 -8.30 0.59
CA GLN A 166 18.86 -8.27 -0.69
C GLN A 166 18.00 -8.83 -1.84
N ALA A 167 17.34 -9.97 -1.63
CA ALA A 167 16.45 -10.55 -2.63
C ALA A 167 15.23 -9.64 -2.92
N PHE A 168 14.67 -9.01 -1.89
CA PHE A 168 13.56 -8.08 -2.00
C PHE A 168 13.94 -6.81 -2.78
N VAL A 169 15.09 -6.21 -2.47
CA VAL A 169 15.63 -5.05 -3.20
C VAL A 169 15.99 -5.43 -4.63
N LYS A 170 16.55 -6.62 -4.87
CA LYS A 170 16.85 -7.12 -6.22
C LYS A 170 15.58 -7.30 -7.06
N PHE A 171 14.49 -7.78 -6.45
CA PHE A 171 13.23 -8.00 -7.14
C PHE A 171 12.58 -6.69 -7.59
N TYR A 172 12.45 -5.73 -6.68
CA TYR A 172 11.76 -4.46 -6.96
C TYR A 172 12.66 -3.41 -7.61
N GLY A 173 13.92 -3.33 -7.17
CA GLY A 173 14.83 -2.23 -7.48
C GLY A 173 14.74 -1.11 -6.44
N LYS A 174 15.88 -0.49 -6.14
CA LYS A 174 15.99 0.62 -5.18
C LYS A 174 15.10 1.80 -5.54
N GLU A 175 15.14 2.24 -6.80
CA GLU A 175 14.36 3.38 -7.29
C GLU A 175 12.86 3.17 -7.12
N PHE A 176 12.38 1.95 -7.42
CA PHE A 176 10.97 1.59 -7.25
C PHE A 176 10.53 1.64 -5.79
N LEU A 177 11.33 1.05 -4.88
CA LEU A 177 11.02 1.05 -3.46
C LEU A 177 11.03 2.47 -2.87
N LEU A 178 12.00 3.30 -3.27
CA LEU A 178 12.06 4.71 -2.88
C LEU A 178 10.87 5.52 -3.39
N ALA A 179 10.35 5.23 -4.58
CA ALA A 179 9.19 5.92 -5.12
C ALA A 179 7.88 5.59 -4.36
N ILE A 180 7.75 4.36 -3.84
CA ILE A 180 6.57 3.95 -3.07
C ILE A 180 6.66 4.41 -1.62
N GLN A 181 7.80 4.18 -0.97
CA GLN A 181 8.01 4.44 0.46
C GLN A 181 9.41 4.98 0.75
N PRO A 182 9.68 6.26 0.45
CA PRO A 182 11.01 6.84 0.69
C PRO A 182 11.39 6.81 2.19
N GLN A 183 10.42 6.98 3.08
CA GLN A 183 10.61 7.10 4.53
C GLN A 183 11.09 5.83 5.23
N VAL A 184 11.01 4.66 4.59
CA VAL A 184 11.39 3.37 5.22
C VAL A 184 12.77 2.89 4.76
N TRP A 185 13.37 3.54 3.76
CA TRP A 185 14.57 3.05 3.06
C TRP A 185 15.76 2.82 3.99
N GLU A 186 16.07 3.79 4.86
CA GLU A 186 17.23 3.72 5.76
C GLU A 186 17.20 2.51 6.71
N LYS A 187 15.99 2.03 7.06
CA LYS A 187 15.77 0.92 7.99
C LYS A 187 14.92 -0.18 7.35
N LEU A 188 15.08 -0.38 6.04
CA LEU A 188 14.22 -1.29 5.27
C LEU A 188 14.23 -2.71 5.83
N ASN A 189 15.39 -3.25 6.19
CA ASN A 189 15.52 -4.59 6.77
C ASN A 189 14.68 -4.75 8.05
N ILE A 190 14.83 -3.81 8.98
CA ILE A 190 14.09 -3.78 10.24
C ILE A 190 12.60 -3.63 9.93
N TYR A 191 12.24 -2.73 9.02
CA TYR A 191 10.86 -2.46 8.65
C TYR A 191 10.16 -3.70 8.08
N LEU A 192 10.80 -4.40 7.13
CA LEU A 192 10.29 -5.64 6.56
C LEU A 192 10.14 -6.73 7.63
N GLU A 193 11.10 -6.85 8.55
CA GLU A 193 11.04 -7.80 9.65
C GLU A 193 9.85 -7.53 10.59
N TYR A 194 9.61 -6.27 10.95
CA TYR A 194 8.43 -5.87 11.71
C TYR A 194 7.12 -6.17 10.97
N SER A 195 7.05 -5.88 9.67
CA SER A 195 5.87 -6.18 8.85
C SER A 195 5.62 -7.69 8.71
N LEU A 196 6.66 -8.53 8.74
CA LEU A 196 6.53 -9.98 8.62
C LEU A 196 6.13 -10.65 9.94
N PHE A 197 6.71 -10.22 11.06
CA PHE A 197 6.63 -10.98 12.33
C PHE A 197 5.87 -10.27 13.46
N SER A 198 5.67 -8.96 13.34
CA SER A 198 5.03 -8.14 14.37
C SER A 198 3.77 -7.43 13.87
N CYS A 199 3.21 -7.84 12.71
CA CYS A 199 2.07 -7.17 12.09
C CYS A 199 0.77 -7.19 12.91
N ASP A 200 0.62 -8.14 13.83
CA ASP A 200 -0.49 -8.25 14.79
C ASP A 200 -0.28 -7.41 16.06
N ILE A 201 0.97 -7.09 16.40
CA ILE A 201 1.34 -6.35 17.61
C ILE A 201 1.53 -4.86 17.30
N ALA A 202 1.88 -4.53 16.05
CA ALA A 202 2.07 -3.15 15.62
C ALA A 202 0.79 -2.29 15.78
N GLN A 203 0.99 -1.04 16.21
CA GLN A 203 -0.09 -0.06 16.34
C GLN A 203 -0.53 0.52 14.99
N THR A 204 0.33 0.49 13.98
CA THR A 204 0.01 0.94 12.61
C THR A 204 0.29 -0.16 11.61
N ILE A 205 -0.64 -0.37 10.67
CA ILE A 205 -0.50 -1.36 9.60
C ILE A 205 -0.20 -0.63 8.29
N ASP A 206 0.91 -0.99 7.68
CA ASP A 206 1.28 -0.48 6.37
C ASP A 206 0.86 -1.43 5.25
N ARG A 207 -0.28 -1.10 4.65
CA ARG A 207 -0.94 -1.95 3.66
C ARG A 207 -0.13 -2.09 2.38
N ILE A 208 0.56 -1.04 1.92
CA ILE A 208 1.32 -1.14 0.67
C ILE A 208 2.53 -2.07 0.85
N THR A 209 3.18 -2.02 2.01
CA THR A 209 4.27 -2.95 2.34
C THR A 209 3.79 -4.39 2.37
N HIS A 210 2.62 -4.66 2.94
CA HIS A 210 2.02 -5.99 2.88
C HIS A 210 1.75 -6.43 1.44
N ILE A 211 1.25 -5.56 0.56
CA ILE A 211 1.05 -5.88 -0.87
C ILE A 211 2.39 -6.22 -1.53
N LEU A 212 3.45 -5.44 -1.29
CA LEU A 212 4.78 -5.71 -1.83
C LEU A 212 5.36 -7.03 -1.32
N LEU A 213 5.22 -7.32 -0.03
CA LEU A 213 5.66 -8.58 0.59
C LEU A 213 4.91 -9.78 -0.01
N ILE A 214 3.61 -9.69 -0.16
CA ILE A 214 2.77 -10.77 -0.72
C ILE A 214 3.14 -11.01 -2.18
N LYS A 215 3.24 -9.93 -2.98
CA LYS A 215 3.66 -10.01 -4.38
C LYS A 215 5.07 -10.64 -4.51
N PHE A 216 6.00 -10.30 -3.64
CA PHE A 216 7.34 -10.90 -3.63
C PHE A 216 7.33 -12.39 -3.21
N LEU A 217 6.57 -12.71 -2.16
CA LEU A 217 6.56 -14.06 -1.56
C LEU A 217 5.70 -15.06 -2.33
N CYS A 218 4.63 -14.66 -2.98
CA CYS A 218 3.75 -15.59 -3.69
C CYS A 218 3.18 -15.04 -4.99
N GLY A 219 3.69 -13.93 -5.52
CA GLY A 219 3.35 -13.41 -6.85
C GLY A 219 2.06 -12.61 -6.95
N SER A 220 1.05 -12.89 -6.12
CA SER A 220 -0.21 -12.15 -6.10
C SER A 220 -0.96 -12.29 -4.77
N SER A 221 -1.74 -11.28 -4.41
CA SER A 221 -2.65 -11.27 -3.27
C SER A 221 -3.68 -12.39 -3.34
N ARG A 222 -4.03 -12.83 -4.55
CA ARG A 222 -4.93 -13.96 -4.81
C ARG A 222 -4.40 -15.28 -4.24
N ASN A 223 -3.09 -15.45 -4.13
CA ASN A 223 -2.50 -16.69 -3.63
C ASN A 223 -2.54 -16.78 -2.09
N ILE A 224 -3.00 -15.73 -1.40
CA ILE A 224 -3.23 -15.72 0.05
C ILE A 224 -4.72 -15.59 0.37
N PHE A 225 -5.43 -14.76 -0.39
CA PHE A 225 -6.80 -14.33 -0.09
C PHE A 225 -7.87 -14.89 -1.03
N GLY A 226 -7.46 -15.50 -2.14
CA GLY A 226 -8.36 -16.13 -3.12
C GLY A 226 -8.61 -17.60 -2.84
#